data_AF-M3UJ86-F1
#
_entry.id   AF-M3UJ86-F1
#
_cell.length_a   1.000
_cell.length_b   1.000
_cell.length_c   1.000
_cell.angle_alpha   90.00
_cell.angle_beta   90.00
_cell.angle_gamma   90.00
#
_symmetry.space_group_name_H-M   'P 1'
#
loop_
_entity.id
_entity.type
_entity.pdbx_description
1 polymer ?
#
loop_
_entity_poly.entity_id
_entity_poly.type
_entity_poly.pdbx_seq_one_letter_code
_entity_poly.pdbx_strand_id
1 'polypeptide(L)'
;MLVCYILSLLLSINIMIRKGNNGKDDQYSSYIFSIVFICFWLGSIVISLNTKFLGGHLTIPQSICIVGYCVFPIFVGAITTTIATICWSPLSIYVGVPVMILCDIWSCMASFGFLQSAIKLTRRPLAVFPIVLFFTMLSWLTLVVNITGFTSNKATSEA
;
A
#
# COMPACT_ATOMS: atom_id res chain seq x y z
N MET A 1 0.76 -12.51 1.09
CA MET A 1 1.05 -12.32 2.54
C MET A 1 2.50 -11.92 2.79
N LEU A 2 3.49 -12.66 2.28
CA LEU A 2 4.91 -12.29 2.41
C LEU A 2 5.23 -10.88 1.89
N VAL A 3 4.70 -10.50 0.71
CA VAL A 3 4.89 -9.15 0.13
C VAL A 3 4.33 -8.04 1.03
N CYS A 4 3.17 -8.25 1.66
CA CYS A 4 2.59 -7.27 2.59
C CYS A 4 3.43 -7.14 3.86
N TYR A 5 3.93 -8.25 4.40
CA TYR A 5 4.82 -8.23 5.57
C TYR A 5 6.10 -7.44 5.27
N ILE A 6 6.70 -7.66 4.10
CA ILE A 6 7.87 -6.89 3.63
C ILE A 6 7.50 -5.41 3.45
N LEU A 7 6.35 -5.08 2.87
CA LEU A 7 5.89 -3.69 2.72
C LEU A 7 5.73 -2.99 4.08
N SER A 8 5.05 -3.62 5.04
CA SER A 8 4.86 -3.05 6.37
C SER A 8 6.20 -2.87 7.11
N LEU A 9 7.11 -3.84 7.00
CA LEU A 9 8.46 -3.72 7.55
C LEU A 9 9.26 -2.59 6.89
N LEU A 10 9.21 -2.50 5.55
CA LEU A 10 9.92 -1.47 4.81
C LEU A 10 9.45 -0.07 5.17
N LEU A 11 8.12 0.13 5.30
CA LEU A 11 7.55 1.39 5.77
C LEU A 11 8.00 1.73 7.19
N SER A 12 8.01 0.75 8.10
CA SER A 12 8.49 0.93 9.48
C SER A 12 9.98 1.34 9.51
N ILE A 13 10.84 0.60 8.80
CA ILE A 13 12.29 0.88 8.73
C ILE A 13 12.57 2.26 8.12
N ASN A 14 11.86 2.65 7.06
CA ASN A 14 12.01 3.96 6.43
C ASN A 14 11.74 5.13 7.38
N ILE A 15 10.78 4.98 8.28
CA ILE A 15 10.47 5.99 9.29
C ILE A 15 11.57 6.03 10.34
N MET A 16 12.02 4.87 10.83
CA MET A 16 13.09 4.79 11.84
C MET A 16 14.38 5.46 11.35
N ILE A 17 14.79 5.22 10.10
CA ILE A 17 15.97 5.85 9.51
C ILE A 17 15.79 7.38 9.38
N ARG A 18 14.60 7.85 9.02
CA ARG A 18 14.34 9.27 8.75
C ARG A 18 14.15 10.12 10.00
N LYS A 19 13.67 9.54 11.10
CA LYS A 19 13.31 10.29 12.31
C LYS A 19 14.48 10.50 13.29
N GLY A 20 15.67 9.94 13.00
CA GLY A 20 16.92 10.25 13.68
C GLY A 20 16.87 10.10 15.21
N ASN A 21 17.13 8.88 15.71
CA ASN A 21 17.56 8.51 17.06
C ASN A 21 17.12 9.37 18.28
N ASN A 22 15.91 9.95 18.27
CA ASN A 22 15.30 10.54 19.46
C ASN A 22 14.61 9.38 20.21
N GLY A 23 15.14 8.99 21.37
CA GLY A 23 14.77 7.77 22.09
C GLY A 23 13.37 7.73 22.74
N LYS A 24 12.34 8.30 22.09
CA LYS A 24 10.93 8.23 22.53
C LYS A 24 9.98 7.74 21.41
N ASP A 25 10.52 7.15 20.35
CA ASP A 25 9.88 7.14 19.03
C ASP A 25 9.49 5.75 18.49
N ASP A 26 9.97 4.68 19.10
CA ASP A 26 9.79 3.27 18.68
C ASP A 26 8.30 2.88 18.56
N GLN A 27 7.48 3.55 19.36
CA GLN A 27 6.04 3.45 19.38
C GLN A 27 5.44 3.81 18.00
N TYR A 28 5.85 4.93 17.39
CA TYR A 28 5.28 5.41 16.12
C TYR A 28 5.51 4.45 14.96
N SER A 29 6.72 3.89 14.85
CA SER A 29 7.07 2.92 13.81
C SER A 29 6.25 1.64 13.94
N SER A 30 6.10 1.17 15.19
CA SER A 30 5.32 -0.02 15.53
C SER A 30 3.82 0.19 15.28
N TYR A 31 3.29 1.38 15.55
CA TYR A 31 1.90 1.74 15.25
C TYR A 31 1.62 1.72 13.75
N ILE A 32 2.50 2.30 12.93
CA ILE A 32 2.30 2.35 11.47
C ILE A 32 2.39 0.94 10.87
N PHE A 33 3.34 0.13 11.31
CA PHE A 33 3.40 -1.29 10.96
C PHE A 33 2.08 -2.00 11.26
N SER A 34 1.54 -1.81 12.47
CA SER A 34 0.31 -2.45 12.92
C SER A 34 -0.93 -1.98 12.15
N ILE A 35 -1.04 -0.68 11.88
CA ILE A 35 -2.15 -0.09 11.12
C ILE A 35 -2.17 -0.63 9.69
N VAL A 36 -1.02 -0.61 8.98
CA VAL A 36 -0.95 -1.11 7.60
C VAL A 36 -1.26 -2.60 7.54
N PHE A 37 -0.77 -3.38 8.51
CA PHE A 37 -1.03 -4.81 8.60
C PHE A 37 -2.53 -5.12 8.83
N ILE A 38 -3.17 -4.43 9.77
CA ILE A 38 -4.60 -4.62 10.07
C ILE A 38 -5.48 -4.15 8.92
N CYS A 39 -5.18 -2.98 8.32
CA CYS A 39 -5.89 -2.49 7.14
C CYS A 39 -5.80 -3.47 5.96
N PHE A 40 -4.62 -4.06 5.72
CA PHE A 40 -4.44 -5.07 4.68
C PHE A 40 -5.31 -6.32 4.95
N TRP A 41 -5.27 -6.85 6.16
CA TRP A 41 -6.01 -8.04 6.54
C TRP A 41 -7.52 -7.84 6.46
N LEU A 42 -8.03 -6.76 7.07
CA LEU A 42 -9.45 -6.43 7.03
C LEU A 42 -9.91 -6.14 5.61
N GLY A 43 -9.16 -5.35 4.84
CA GLY A 43 -9.50 -5.05 3.46
C GLY A 43 -9.52 -6.29 2.56
N SER A 44 -8.56 -7.20 2.74
CA SER A 44 -8.51 -8.47 1.99
C SER A 44 -9.69 -9.39 2.34
N ILE A 45 -10.12 -9.43 3.60
CA ILE A 45 -11.31 -10.17 4.02
C ILE A 45 -12.56 -9.56 3.39
N VAL A 46 -12.73 -8.23 3.46
CA VAL A 46 -13.88 -7.53 2.88
C VAL A 46 -13.97 -7.79 1.37
N ILE A 47 -12.87 -7.65 0.63
CA ILE A 47 -12.83 -7.96 -0.81
C ILE A 47 -13.19 -9.42 -1.06
N SER A 48 -12.62 -10.35 -0.29
CA SER A 48 -12.83 -11.78 -0.50
C SER A 48 -14.28 -12.20 -0.17
N LEU A 49 -14.92 -11.60 0.83
CA LEU A 49 -16.33 -11.80 1.12
C LEU A 49 -17.22 -11.24 0.00
N ASN A 50 -16.98 -10.01 -0.45
CA ASN A 50 -17.75 -9.38 -1.53
C ASN A 50 -17.70 -10.20 -2.82
N THR A 51 -16.52 -10.69 -3.19
CA THR A 51 -16.33 -11.53 -4.39
C THR A 51 -17.00 -12.91 -4.25
N LYS A 52 -17.02 -13.50 -3.05
CA LYS A 52 -17.76 -14.74 -2.78
C LYS A 52 -19.27 -14.59 -2.80
N PHE A 53 -19.82 -13.50 -2.23
CA PHE A 53 -21.27 -13.23 -2.29
C PHE A 53 -21.77 -13.02 -3.72
N LEU A 54 -20.91 -12.52 -4.61
CA LEU A 54 -21.20 -12.37 -6.03
C LEU A 54 -21.07 -13.67 -6.84
N GLY A 55 -20.76 -14.80 -6.20
CA GLY A 55 -20.65 -16.12 -6.83
C GLY A 55 -19.28 -16.44 -7.43
N GLY A 56 -18.20 -15.81 -6.94
CA GLY A 56 -16.84 -16.16 -7.35
C GLY A 56 -16.46 -17.59 -6.95
N HIS A 57 -15.80 -18.34 -7.84
CA HIS A 57 -15.41 -19.74 -7.54
C HIS A 57 -14.22 -19.84 -6.58
N LEU A 58 -13.39 -18.80 -6.49
CA LEU A 58 -12.11 -18.84 -5.79
C LEU A 58 -12.31 -18.99 -4.27
N THR A 59 -11.47 -19.79 -3.61
CA THR A 59 -11.50 -19.88 -2.15
C THR A 59 -11.02 -18.58 -1.51
N ILE A 60 -11.55 -18.21 -0.33
CA ILE A 60 -11.15 -17.00 0.40
C ILE A 60 -9.62 -16.88 0.56
N PRO A 61 -8.88 -17.93 1.00
CA PRO A 61 -7.44 -17.83 1.15
C PRO A 61 -6.69 -17.63 -0.19
N GLN A 62 -7.17 -18.20 -1.29
CA GLN A 62 -6.56 -17.99 -2.62
C GLN A 62 -6.71 -16.53 -3.08
N SER A 63 -7.90 -15.95 -2.87
CA SER A 63 -8.17 -14.54 -3.17
C SER A 63 -7.25 -13.61 -2.38
N ILE A 64 -7.09 -13.84 -1.07
CA ILE A 64 -6.19 -13.04 -0.20
C ILE A 64 -4.74 -13.11 -0.70
N CYS A 65 -4.30 -14.28 -1.15
CA CYS A 65 -2.97 -14.45 -1.72
C CYS A 65 -2.81 -13.61 -3.00
N ILE A 66 -3.74 -13.71 -3.96
CA ILE A 66 -3.72 -12.95 -5.22
C ILE A 66 -3.72 -11.44 -4.96
N VAL A 67 -4.58 -10.95 -4.08
CA VAL A 67 -4.61 -9.54 -3.68
C VAL A 67 -3.24 -9.11 -3.13
N GLY A 68 -2.62 -9.93 -2.28
CA GLY A 68 -1.28 -9.68 -1.75
C GLY A 68 -0.18 -9.64 -2.81
N TYR A 69 -0.30 -10.40 -3.91
CA TYR A 69 0.63 -10.30 -5.04
C TYR A 69 0.38 -9.03 -5.87
N CYS A 70 -0.86 -8.60 -6.00
CA CYS A 70 -1.23 -7.38 -6.72
C CYS A 70 -0.79 -6.09 -6.02
N VAL A 71 -0.39 -6.16 -4.74
CA VAL A 71 0.22 -5.04 -3.98
C VAL A 71 1.70 -4.83 -4.36
N PHE A 72 2.33 -5.75 -5.09
CA PHE A 72 3.74 -5.64 -5.48
C PHE A 72 4.12 -4.33 -6.21
N PRO A 73 3.33 -3.80 -7.17
CA PRO A 73 3.62 -2.51 -7.80
C PRO A 73 3.65 -1.35 -6.79
N ILE A 74 2.75 -1.35 -5.80
CA ILE A 74 2.75 -0.34 -4.71
C ILE A 74 4.01 -0.48 -3.85
N PHE A 75 4.47 -1.71 -3.60
CA PHE A 75 5.74 -1.94 -2.88
C PHE A 75 6.94 -1.38 -3.64
N VAL A 76 7.01 -1.60 -4.95
CA VAL A 76 8.06 -1.02 -5.81
C VAL A 76 7.96 0.51 -5.84
N GLY A 77 6.75 1.06 -5.89
CA GLY A 77 6.51 2.50 -5.78
C GLY A 77 7.00 3.09 -4.45
N ALA A 78 6.73 2.42 -3.33
CA ALA A 78 7.20 2.81 -2.01
C ALA A 78 8.74 2.84 -1.92
N ILE A 79 9.42 1.85 -2.49
CA ILE A 79 10.89 1.82 -2.58
C ILE A 79 11.38 2.98 -3.44
N THR A 80 10.80 3.16 -4.62
CA THR A 80 11.21 4.18 -5.59
C THR A 80 11.08 5.58 -5.00
N THR A 81 9.96 5.88 -4.35
CA THR A 81 9.74 7.17 -3.65
C THR A 81 10.68 7.35 -2.47
N THR A 82 11.03 6.28 -1.77
CA THR A 82 12.01 6.33 -0.68
C THR A 82 13.40 6.70 -1.20
N ILE A 83 13.87 6.02 -2.24
CA ILE A 83 15.17 6.27 -2.87
C ILE A 83 15.20 7.70 -3.44
N ALA A 84 14.11 8.12 -4.09
CA ALA A 84 13.99 9.47 -4.64
C ALA A 84 14.14 10.56 -3.57
N THR A 85 13.58 10.39 -2.36
CA THR A 85 13.77 11.38 -1.29
C THR A 85 15.19 11.41 -0.75
N ILE A 86 15.88 10.26 -0.72
CA ILE A 86 17.26 10.19 -0.24
C ILE A 86 18.21 10.88 -1.23
N CYS A 87 17.99 10.72 -2.53
CA CYS A 87 18.86 11.30 -3.57
C CYS A 87 18.50 12.75 -3.97
N TRP A 88 17.22 13.13 -3.96
CA TRP A 88 16.75 14.46 -4.41
C TRP A 88 15.71 15.05 -3.45
N SER A 89 16.19 15.85 -2.48
CA SER A 89 15.37 16.36 -1.38
C SER A 89 14.14 17.21 -1.81
N PRO A 90 14.24 18.30 -2.60
CA PRO A 90 13.06 19.16 -2.87
C PRO A 90 12.13 18.65 -3.98
N LEU A 91 12.57 17.76 -4.87
CA LEU A 91 11.80 17.30 -6.04
C LEU A 91 11.08 15.96 -5.82
N SER A 92 11.36 15.27 -4.70
CA SER A 92 10.84 13.92 -4.42
C SER A 92 9.32 13.86 -4.37
N ILE A 93 8.61 14.92 -3.94
CA ILE A 93 7.15 14.88 -3.85
C ILE A 93 6.49 14.98 -5.23
N TYR A 94 7.04 15.83 -6.11
CA TYR A 94 6.54 16.04 -7.48
C TYR A 94 6.69 14.79 -8.34
N VAL A 95 7.74 13.99 -8.10
CA VAL A 95 7.96 12.71 -8.81
C VAL A 95 7.28 11.55 -8.09
N GLY A 96 7.21 11.58 -6.75
CA GLY A 96 6.69 10.46 -5.97
C GLY A 96 5.18 10.26 -6.07
N VAL A 97 4.40 11.35 -6.04
CA VAL A 97 2.94 11.30 -6.17
C VAL A 97 2.49 10.66 -7.49
N PRO A 98 2.96 11.10 -8.68
CA PRO A 98 2.53 10.49 -9.94
C PRO A 98 2.99 9.03 -10.07
N VAL A 99 4.17 8.68 -9.58
CA VAL A 99 4.65 7.29 -9.57
C VAL A 99 3.73 6.40 -8.73
N MET A 100 3.32 6.85 -7.54
CA MET A 100 2.41 6.10 -6.69
C MET A 100 1.02 5.94 -7.31
N ILE A 101 0.50 6.96 -7.98
CA ILE A 101 -0.78 6.87 -8.71
C ILE A 101 -0.68 5.86 -9.86
N LEU A 102 0.42 5.86 -10.63
CA LEU A 102 0.63 4.89 -11.70
C LEU A 102 0.74 3.46 -11.17
N CYS A 103 1.47 3.26 -10.07
CA CYS A 103 1.55 1.96 -9.39
C CYS A 103 0.18 1.49 -8.88
N ASP A 104 -0.64 2.40 -8.33
CA ASP A 104 -1.99 2.11 -7.84
C ASP A 104 -2.93 1.68 -8.97
N ILE A 105 -2.93 2.41 -10.09
CA ILE A 105 -3.68 2.05 -11.30
C ILE A 105 -3.23 0.69 -11.83
N TRP A 106 -1.92 0.43 -11.86
CA TRP A 106 -1.38 -0.85 -12.31
C TRP A 106 -1.83 -2.00 -11.42
N SER A 107 -1.80 -1.81 -10.10
CA SER A 107 -2.28 -2.79 -9.12
C SER A 107 -3.77 -3.09 -9.27
N CYS A 108 -4.58 -2.06 -9.53
CA CYS A 108 -6.01 -2.21 -9.82
C CYS A 108 -6.23 -3.01 -11.11
N MET A 109 -5.53 -2.66 -12.18
CA MET A 109 -5.61 -3.36 -13.48
C MET A 109 -5.22 -4.84 -13.38
N ALA A 110 -4.12 -5.15 -12.68
CA ALA A 110 -3.69 -6.52 -12.45
C ALA A 110 -4.76 -7.32 -11.68
N SER A 111 -5.32 -6.72 -10.63
CA SER A 111 -6.38 -7.34 -9.81
C SER A 111 -7.65 -7.60 -10.62
N PHE A 112 -8.05 -6.68 -11.50
CA PHE A 112 -9.18 -6.89 -12.40
C PHE A 112 -8.94 -8.03 -13.37
N GLY A 113 -7.72 -8.17 -13.90
CA GLY A 113 -7.37 -9.30 -14.78
C GLY A 113 -7.66 -10.65 -14.13
N PHE A 114 -7.29 -10.82 -12.86
CA PHE A 114 -7.58 -12.04 -12.09
C PHE A 114 -9.05 -12.19 -11.71
N LEU A 115 -9.79 -11.09 -11.54
CA LEU A 115 -11.20 -11.12 -11.16
C LEU A 115 -12.12 -11.42 -12.36
N GLN A 116 -11.71 -11.04 -13.57
CA GLN A 116 -12.47 -11.27 -14.79
C GLN A 116 -12.64 -12.77 -15.10
N SER A 117 -11.66 -13.61 -14.74
CA SER A 117 -11.75 -15.07 -14.87
C SER A 117 -12.62 -15.71 -13.78
N ALA A 118 -12.88 -15.02 -12.67
CA ALA A 118 -13.62 -15.54 -11.53
C ALA A 118 -15.11 -15.18 -11.50
N ILE A 119 -15.54 -14.11 -12.19
CA ILE A 119 -16.90 -13.53 -12.07
C ILE A 119 -17.56 -13.27 -13.44
N LYS A 120 -18.86 -13.60 -13.58
CA LYS A 120 -19.69 -13.29 -14.76
C LYS A 120 -19.83 -11.78 -15.00
N LEU A 121 -19.80 -11.36 -16.27
CA LEU A 121 -19.73 -9.97 -16.75
C LEU A 121 -20.78 -9.03 -16.10
N THR A 122 -22.01 -9.52 -15.88
CA THR A 122 -23.13 -8.75 -15.32
C THR A 122 -22.93 -8.26 -13.88
N ARG A 123 -22.08 -8.88 -13.06
CA ARG A 123 -21.88 -8.50 -11.64
C ARG A 123 -20.50 -7.92 -11.32
N ARG A 124 -19.65 -7.73 -12.33
CA ARG A 124 -18.27 -7.23 -12.16
C ARG A 124 -18.17 -5.85 -11.48
N PRO A 125 -18.98 -4.81 -11.79
CA PRO A 125 -18.76 -3.49 -11.21
C PRO A 125 -18.98 -3.43 -9.69
N LEU A 126 -19.85 -4.28 -9.13
CA LEU A 126 -20.05 -4.36 -7.67
C LEU A 126 -18.84 -4.95 -6.94
N ALA A 127 -18.14 -5.90 -7.55
CA ALA A 127 -16.93 -6.48 -6.97
C ALA A 127 -15.71 -5.55 -7.09
N VAL A 128 -15.71 -4.69 -8.10
CA VAL A 128 -14.63 -3.74 -8.40
C VAL A 128 -14.52 -2.64 -7.34
N PHE A 129 -15.65 -2.15 -6.83
CA PHE A 129 -15.69 -1.05 -5.87
C PHE A 129 -14.80 -1.25 -4.61
N PRO A 130 -14.93 -2.35 -3.84
CA PRO A 130 -14.08 -2.56 -2.67
C PRO A 130 -12.60 -2.75 -3.01
N ILE A 131 -12.28 -3.22 -4.22
CA ILE A 131 -10.90 -3.44 -4.68
C ILE A 131 -10.20 -2.09 -4.92
N VAL A 132 -10.84 -1.18 -5.66
CA VAL A 132 -10.28 0.16 -5.91
C VAL A 132 -10.08 0.90 -4.60
N LEU A 133 -11.07 0.87 -3.71
CA LEU A 133 -11.00 1.54 -2.42
C LEU A 133 -9.83 1.02 -1.59
N PHE A 134 -9.60 -0.29 -1.59
CA PHE A 134 -8.49 -0.92 -0.88
C PHE A 134 -7.11 -0.49 -1.39
N PHE A 135 -6.87 -0.53 -2.70
CA PHE A 135 -5.59 -0.10 -3.27
C PHE A 135 -5.35 1.39 -3.07
N THR A 136 -6.40 2.21 -3.28
CA THR A 136 -6.35 3.65 -3.01
C THR A 136 -5.97 3.93 -1.55
N MET A 137 -6.56 3.21 -0.58
CA MET A 137 -6.21 3.32 0.84
C MET A 137 -4.74 2.97 1.12
N LEU A 138 -4.20 1.90 0.52
CA LEU A 138 -2.80 1.51 0.70
C LEU A 138 -1.82 2.52 0.07
N SER A 139 -2.15 3.02 -1.13
CA SER A 139 -1.39 4.06 -1.82
C SER A 139 -1.38 5.35 -0.98
N TRP A 140 -2.54 5.75 -0.46
CA TRP A 140 -2.69 6.90 0.43
C TRP A 140 -1.87 6.78 1.71
N LEU A 141 -1.93 5.63 2.40
CA LEU A 141 -1.13 5.38 3.60
C LEU A 141 0.37 5.51 3.33
N THR A 142 0.83 4.95 2.20
CA THR A 142 2.24 5.05 1.79
C THR A 142 2.66 6.49 1.52
N LEU A 143 1.80 7.27 0.87
CA LEU A 143 2.02 8.68 0.57
C LEU A 143 2.09 9.53 1.85
N VAL A 144 1.16 9.33 2.79
CA VAL A 144 1.17 10.01 4.10
C VAL A 144 2.44 9.70 4.88
N VAL A 145 2.89 8.45 4.88
CA VAL A 145 4.15 8.04 5.51
C VAL A 145 5.35 8.76 4.88
N ASN A 146 5.40 8.84 3.55
CA ASN A 146 6.49 9.50 2.84
C ASN A 146 6.52 11.02 3.11
N ILE A 147 5.37 11.70 3.07
CA ILE A 147 5.24 13.14 3.38
C ILE A 147 5.65 13.42 4.82
N THR A 148 5.20 12.61 5.78
CA THR A 148 5.55 12.77 7.19
C THR A 148 7.07 12.68 7.39
N GLY A 149 7.73 11.76 6.66
CA GLY A 149 9.19 11.66 6.65
C GLY A 149 9.90 12.88 6.04
N PHE A 150 9.34 13.51 5.01
CA PHE A 150 9.89 14.73 4.41
C PHE A 150 9.83 15.92 5.36
N THR A 151 8.68 16.15 6.02
CA THR A 151 8.52 17.24 7.01
C THR A 151 9.50 17.09 8.17
N SER A 152 9.74 15.86 8.64
CA SER A 152 10.72 15.59 9.70
C SER A 152 12.15 15.94 9.27
N ASN A 153 12.54 15.60 8.05
CA ASN A 153 13.89 15.88 7.54
C ASN A 153 14.15 17.40 7.41
N LYS A 154 13.14 18.15 6.95
CA LYS A 154 13.21 19.61 6.87
C LYS A 154 13.39 20.25 8.25
N ALA A 155 12.66 19.75 9.27
CA ALA A 155 12.77 20.25 10.64
C ALA A 155 14.17 20.02 11.26
N THR A 156 14.84 18.91 10.93
CA THR A 156 16.23 18.66 11.38
C THR A 156 17.26 19.51 10.65
N SER A 157 16.99 19.97 9.43
CA SER A 157 17.90 20.85 8.68
C SER A 157 17.84 22.31 9.11
N GLU A 158 16.81 22.72 9.85
CA GLU A 158 16.60 24.10 10.34
C GLU A 158 17.01 24.28 11.82
N ALA A 159 17.39 23.20 12.51
CA ALA A 159 17.87 23.18 13.90
C ALA A 159 19.39 22.99 13.98
#